data_AF-A0A1G9ZN82-F1
#
_entry.id   AF-A0A1G9ZN82-F1
#
_cell.length_a   1.000
_cell.length_b   1.000
_cell.length_c   1.000
_cell.angle_alpha   90.00
_cell.angle_beta   90.00
_cell.angle_gamma   90.00
#
_symmetry.space_group_name_H-M   'P 1'
#
loop_
_entity.id
_entity.type
_entity.pdbx_description
1 polymer ?
#
loop_
_entity_poly.entity_id
_entity_poly.type
_entity_poly.pdbx_seq_one_letter_code
_entity_poly.pdbx_strand_id
1 'polypeptide(L)'
;MRYRQQLSVETSTPEFISSDGQRLVDGTHTTEPLAASWPMTASEQGAETVVLSYAPADDRTATALDAESYRAYLRRTRDGPVTVGDEFEEFVNCGCGTTRDVSLRVEDVVGTAVVTSETRFIFEPRDD
;
A
#
# COMPACT_ATOMS: atom_id res chain seq x y z
N MET A 1 -25.45 4.55 -36.97
CA MET A 1 -26.49 5.59 -36.82
C MET A 1 -27.05 5.52 -35.40
N ARG A 2 -27.08 6.69 -34.72
CA ARG A 2 -27.78 7.04 -33.46
C ARG A 2 -27.34 6.39 -32.15
N TYR A 3 -26.89 7.24 -31.21
CA TYR A 3 -27.45 7.56 -29.87
C TYR A 3 -26.64 8.80 -29.39
N ARG A 4 -27.14 10.05 -29.19
CA ARG A 4 -28.07 10.63 -28.16
C ARG A 4 -27.69 10.12 -26.75
N GLN A 5 -27.43 10.89 -25.68
CA GLN A 5 -27.97 12.18 -25.21
C GLN A 5 -27.05 12.88 -24.19
N GLN A 6 -27.31 14.18 -23.99
CA GLN A 6 -26.94 15.03 -22.84
C GLN A 6 -27.34 14.43 -21.49
N LEU A 7 -26.63 14.82 -20.42
CA LEU A 7 -27.21 15.12 -19.10
C LEU A 7 -26.26 16.04 -18.32
N SER A 8 -26.62 17.33 -18.27
CA SER A 8 -26.24 18.24 -17.21
C SER A 8 -26.86 17.74 -15.91
N VAL A 9 -26.10 17.71 -14.81
CA VAL A 9 -26.66 17.73 -13.46
C VAL A 9 -25.92 18.78 -12.64
N GLU A 10 -26.59 19.92 -12.53
CA GLU A 10 -26.46 20.90 -11.46
C GLU A 10 -26.78 20.19 -10.14
N THR A 11 -25.84 20.10 -9.20
CA THR A 11 -26.16 19.73 -7.81
C THR A 11 -26.15 20.97 -6.94
N SER A 12 -27.35 21.55 -6.91
CA SER A 12 -27.94 22.41 -5.90
C SER A 12 -27.57 21.98 -4.47
N THR A 13 -27.08 22.93 -3.67
CA THR A 13 -27.05 22.87 -2.19
C THR A 13 -28.48 22.77 -1.65
N PRO A 14 -28.67 22.18 -0.46
CA PRO A 14 -29.04 23.07 0.64
C PRO A 14 -28.45 22.69 2.01
N GLU A 15 -28.17 23.76 2.76
CA GLU A 15 -27.81 23.75 4.17
C GLU A 15 -29.00 23.30 5.02
N PHE A 16 -28.76 22.38 5.97
CA PHE A 16 -29.71 22.04 7.02
C PHE A 16 -29.13 22.43 8.38
N ILE A 17 -29.60 23.59 8.86
CA ILE A 17 -29.42 24.06 10.22
C ILE A 17 -30.45 23.30 11.07
N SER A 18 -30.00 22.46 11.99
CA SER A 18 -30.87 21.89 13.03
C SER A 18 -30.50 22.47 14.38
N SER A 19 -31.36 23.36 14.85
CA SER A 19 -31.47 23.77 16.25
C SER A 19 -32.09 22.63 17.04
N ASP A 20 -31.36 22.04 17.98
CA ASP A 20 -31.97 21.59 19.22
C ASP A 20 -30.98 21.72 20.37
N GLY A 21 -31.37 22.51 21.37
CA GLY A 21 -30.58 22.75 22.55
C GLY A 21 -30.79 21.62 23.54
N GLN A 22 -29.71 20.91 23.88
CA GLN A 22 -29.71 20.13 25.12
C GLN A 22 -28.37 20.21 25.84
N ARG A 23 -28.47 20.69 27.08
CA ARG A 23 -27.41 20.92 28.06
C ARG A 23 -27.38 19.73 29.04
N LEU A 24 -26.16 19.37 29.46
CA LEU A 24 -25.75 18.64 30.67
C LEU A 24 -26.02 17.13 30.74
N VAL A 25 -24.93 16.36 30.80
CA VAL A 25 -24.41 15.81 32.07
C VAL A 25 -22.87 15.77 32.04
N ASP A 26 -22.25 16.03 33.19
CA ASP A 26 -20.81 16.03 33.46
C ASP A 26 -20.35 14.64 33.95
N GLY A 27 -19.21 14.18 33.44
CA GLY A 27 -18.19 13.55 34.26
C GLY A 27 -18.39 12.13 34.79
N THR A 28 -18.17 11.13 33.93
CA THR A 28 -17.30 9.99 34.31
C THR A 28 -16.42 9.65 33.11
N HIS A 29 -15.22 10.20 33.13
CA HIS A 29 -14.14 9.84 32.22
C HIS A 29 -13.70 8.42 32.59
N THR A 30 -14.36 7.41 32.02
CA THR A 30 -13.74 6.10 31.92
C THR A 30 -12.54 6.25 30.98
N THR A 31 -11.35 6.17 31.56
CA THR A 31 -10.10 5.94 30.83
C THR A 31 -10.14 4.52 30.27
N GLU A 32 -10.92 4.33 29.21
CA GLU A 32 -10.73 3.22 28.29
C GLU A 32 -9.73 3.68 27.22
N PRO A 33 -8.73 2.85 26.88
CA PRO A 33 -7.77 3.23 25.86
C PRO A 33 -8.54 3.37 24.55
N LEU A 34 -8.61 4.59 24.02
CA LEU A 34 -8.38 4.99 22.62
C LEU A 34 -8.44 3.91 21.54
N ALA A 35 -9.42 3.03 21.59
CA ALA A 35 -10.10 2.53 20.41
C ALA A 35 -10.82 3.74 19.83
N ALA A 36 -10.04 4.61 19.16
CA ALA A 36 -10.52 5.40 18.05
C ALA A 36 -11.04 4.38 17.02
N SER A 37 -12.26 3.94 17.29
CA SER A 37 -13.06 3.00 16.54
C SER A 37 -13.57 3.75 15.31
N TRP A 38 -12.67 4.04 14.38
CA TRP A 38 -13.02 3.74 13.01
C TRP A 38 -12.93 2.22 12.87
N PRO A 39 -13.87 1.55 12.18
CA PRO A 39 -13.51 0.29 11.56
C PRO A 39 -12.49 0.66 10.49
N MET A 40 -11.22 0.86 10.89
CA MET A 40 -10.11 0.68 9.97
C MET A 40 -10.26 -0.75 9.56
N THR A 41 -10.90 -0.94 8.40
CA THR A 41 -11.12 -2.27 7.87
C THR A 41 -9.75 -2.93 7.86
N ALA A 42 -9.62 -4.18 8.26
CA ALA A 42 -8.32 -4.87 8.24
C ALA A 42 -7.65 -4.82 6.84
N SER A 43 -8.40 -4.40 5.81
CA SER A 43 -8.00 -4.05 4.46
C SER A 43 -7.21 -2.73 4.31
N GLU A 44 -7.24 -1.83 5.29
CA GLU A 44 -6.45 -0.58 5.31
C GLU A 44 -5.07 -0.79 5.96
N GLN A 45 -4.99 -1.72 6.91
CA GLN A 45 -3.71 -2.11 7.50
C GLN A 45 -3.00 -3.05 6.55
N GLY A 46 -2.28 -2.50 5.58
CA GLY A 46 -1.44 -3.27 4.67
C GLY A 46 -0.36 -4.07 5.38
N ALA A 47 0.39 -4.85 4.62
CA ALA A 47 1.60 -5.51 5.05
C ALA A 47 2.53 -4.45 5.65
N GLU A 48 2.91 -4.62 6.91
CA GLU A 48 3.85 -3.73 7.58
C GLU A 48 5.24 -3.92 6.98
N THR A 49 5.61 -5.17 6.73
CA THR A 49 6.88 -5.54 6.14
C THR A 49 6.71 -6.76 5.23
N VAL A 50 7.27 -6.69 4.03
CA VAL A 50 7.37 -7.81 3.10
C VAL A 50 8.85 -8.09 2.86
N VAL A 51 9.26 -9.33 3.11
CA VAL A 51 10.62 -9.79 2.86
C VAL A 51 10.65 -10.43 1.48
N LEU A 52 11.49 -9.87 0.61
CA LEU A 52 11.70 -10.34 -0.75
C LEU A 52 13.11 -10.87 -0.88
N SER A 53 13.24 -12.12 -1.30
CA SER A 53 14.52 -12.63 -1.75
C SER A 53 14.76 -12.24 -3.21
N TYR A 54 16.00 -11.94 -3.59
CA TYR A 54 16.34 -11.51 -4.95
C TYR A 54 17.49 -12.31 -5.56
N ALA A 55 17.37 -12.60 -6.85
CA ALA A 55 18.43 -13.16 -7.68
C ALA A 55 18.53 -12.37 -8.99
N PRO A 56 19.73 -12.13 -9.54
CA PRO A 56 21.03 -12.54 -9.02
C PRO A 56 21.54 -11.67 -7.86
N ALA A 57 22.17 -12.30 -6.86
CA ALA A 57 22.69 -11.70 -5.63
C ALA A 57 24.00 -10.91 -5.80
N ASP A 58 24.03 -9.96 -6.75
CA ASP A 58 25.18 -9.07 -7.00
C ASP A 58 24.97 -7.67 -6.41
N ASP A 59 26.05 -6.96 -6.08
CA ASP A 59 26.02 -5.59 -5.53
C ASP A 59 25.22 -4.58 -6.39
N ARG A 60 25.27 -4.74 -7.72
CA ARG A 60 24.53 -3.86 -8.64
C ARG A 60 23.03 -4.05 -8.50
N THR A 61 22.58 -5.29 -8.31
CA THR A 61 21.18 -5.61 -8.07
C THR A 61 20.76 -5.06 -6.71
N ALA A 62 21.52 -5.35 -5.65
CA ALA A 62 21.27 -4.84 -4.30
C ALA A 62 21.14 -3.30 -4.26
N THR A 63 22.08 -2.60 -4.90
CA THR A 63 22.08 -1.13 -4.98
C THR A 63 20.84 -0.61 -5.70
N ALA A 64 20.40 -1.27 -6.77
CA ALA A 64 19.24 -0.82 -7.53
C ALA A 64 17.93 -1.09 -6.78
N LEU A 65 17.83 -2.20 -6.04
CA LEU A 65 16.69 -2.54 -5.18
C LEU A 65 16.59 -1.59 -3.97
N ASP A 66 17.73 -1.12 -3.44
CA ASP A 66 17.75 -0.19 -2.32
C ASP A 66 17.27 1.22 -2.68
N ALA A 67 17.27 1.57 -3.98
CA ALA A 67 16.82 2.87 -4.45
C ALA A 67 15.34 3.11 -4.09
N GLU A 68 15.05 4.23 -3.43
CA GLU A 68 13.68 4.61 -3.04
C GLU A 68 12.73 4.66 -4.24
N SER A 69 13.21 5.10 -5.42
CA SER A 69 12.42 5.09 -6.65
C SER A 69 11.93 3.70 -7.02
N TYR A 70 12.76 2.68 -6.81
CA TYR A 70 12.42 1.29 -7.08
C TYR A 70 11.44 0.73 -6.03
N ARG A 71 11.67 1.04 -4.75
CA ARG A 71 10.71 0.68 -3.67
C ARG A 71 9.33 1.31 -3.89
N ALA A 72 9.29 2.58 -4.25
CA ALA A 72 8.05 3.27 -4.59
C ALA A 72 7.37 2.69 -5.85
N TYR A 73 8.16 2.21 -6.81
CA TYR A 73 7.64 1.48 -7.96
C TYR A 73 7.00 0.16 -7.53
N LEU A 74 7.68 -0.66 -6.73
CA LEU A 74 7.15 -1.93 -6.21
C LEU A 74 5.85 -1.75 -5.42
N ARG A 75 5.77 -0.73 -4.55
CA ARG A 75 4.52 -0.43 -3.81
C ARG A 75 3.34 -0.18 -4.75
N ARG A 76 3.57 0.41 -5.91
CA ARG A 76 2.53 0.71 -6.89
C ARG A 76 2.19 -0.48 -7.78
N THR A 77 3.18 -1.24 -8.20
CA THR A 77 2.97 -2.38 -9.10
C THR A 77 2.50 -3.64 -8.40
N ARG A 78 2.83 -3.76 -7.11
CA ARG A 78 2.44 -4.89 -6.26
C ARG A 78 1.31 -4.56 -5.30
N ASP A 79 0.70 -3.36 -5.42
CA ASP A 79 -0.48 -2.99 -4.63
C ASP A 79 -1.56 -4.09 -4.74
N GLY A 80 -1.98 -4.60 -3.57
CA GLY A 80 -2.93 -5.70 -3.49
C GLY A 80 -2.38 -6.96 -2.80
N PRO A 81 -3.10 -8.09 -2.91
CA PRO A 81 -2.78 -9.29 -2.17
C PRO A 81 -1.49 -9.94 -2.66
N VAL A 82 -0.63 -10.34 -1.73
CA VAL A 82 0.61 -11.08 -1.96
C VAL A 82 0.57 -12.40 -1.19
N THR A 83 1.27 -13.42 -1.68
CA THR A 83 1.38 -14.71 -0.99
C THR A 83 2.84 -15.06 -0.80
N VAL A 84 3.18 -15.66 0.35
CA VAL A 84 4.52 -16.20 0.55
C VAL A 84 4.80 -17.28 -0.49
N GLY A 85 5.97 -17.20 -1.13
CA GLY A 85 6.38 -18.01 -2.26
C GLY A 85 5.97 -17.46 -3.62
N ASP A 86 5.26 -16.33 -3.69
CA ASP A 86 4.98 -15.66 -4.97
C ASP A 86 6.28 -15.18 -5.59
N GLU A 87 6.48 -15.52 -6.86
CA GLU A 87 7.68 -15.19 -7.63
C GLU A 87 7.30 -14.29 -8.80
N PHE A 88 8.04 -13.20 -8.97
CA PHE A 88 7.83 -12.27 -10.06
C PHE A 88 9.15 -11.79 -10.65
N GLU A 89 9.16 -11.70 -11.97
CA GLU A 89 10.27 -11.15 -12.75
C GLU A 89 10.13 -9.63 -12.84
N GLU A 90 11.19 -8.94 -12.48
CA GLU A 90 11.27 -7.48 -12.47
C GLU A 90 12.54 -7.03 -13.17
N PHE A 91 12.60 -5.74 -13.50
CA PHE A 91 13.78 -5.15 -14.11
C PHE A 91 14.25 -3.95 -13.30
N VAL A 92 15.55 -3.92 -13.04
CA VAL A 92 16.21 -2.80 -12.36
C VAL A 92 17.10 -2.04 -13.32
N ASN A 93 17.21 -0.72 -13.14
CA ASN A 93 18.18 0.08 -13.88
C ASN A 93 19.49 0.13 -13.10
N CYS A 94 20.57 -0.42 -13.67
CA CYS A 94 21.88 -0.47 -13.03
C CYS A 94 22.78 0.75 -13.36
N GLY A 95 22.20 1.83 -13.89
CA GLY A 95 22.93 3.00 -14.37
C GLY A 95 23.43 2.85 -15.81
N CYS A 96 23.88 3.96 -16.41
CA CYS A 96 24.32 4.07 -17.81
C CYS A 96 23.28 3.59 -18.87
N GLY A 97 22.01 3.46 -18.49
CA GLY A 97 20.94 3.00 -19.39
C GLY A 97 20.85 1.48 -19.54
N THR A 98 21.57 0.71 -18.72
CA THR A 98 21.45 -0.76 -18.72
C THR A 98 20.36 -1.21 -17.76
N THR A 99 19.42 -2.00 -18.26
CA THR A 99 18.44 -2.73 -17.46
C THR A 99 18.91 -4.16 -17.24
N ARG A 100 18.56 -4.73 -16.09
CA ARG A 100 18.82 -6.13 -15.78
C ARG A 100 17.57 -6.75 -15.17
N ASP A 101 17.28 -7.97 -15.60
CA ASP A 101 16.23 -8.79 -15.03
C ASP A 101 16.64 -9.31 -13.65
N VAL A 102 15.69 -9.27 -12.72
CA VAL A 102 15.82 -9.66 -11.33
C VAL A 102 14.59 -10.47 -10.98
N SER A 103 14.80 -11.65 -10.42
CA SER A 103 13.73 -12.47 -9.87
C SER A 103 13.54 -12.11 -8.41
N LEU A 104 12.32 -11.75 -8.03
CA LEU A 104 11.93 -11.47 -6.66
C LEU A 104 10.98 -12.57 -6.19
N ARG A 105 11.19 -13.08 -4.97
CA ARG A 105 10.27 -14.02 -4.32
C ARG A 105 9.88 -13.51 -2.94
N VAL A 106 8.61 -13.61 -2.61
CA VAL A 106 8.12 -13.33 -1.26
C VAL A 106 8.58 -14.44 -0.31
N GLU A 107 9.47 -14.14 0.63
CA GLU A 107 9.87 -15.10 1.68
C GLU A 107 8.95 -15.00 2.89
N ASP A 108 8.56 -13.79 3.27
CA ASP A 108 7.79 -13.55 4.49
C ASP A 108 6.94 -12.28 4.37
N VAL A 109 5.82 -12.27 5.08
CA VAL A 109 4.93 -11.11 5.17
C VAL A 109 4.51 -10.92 6.62
N VAL A 110 4.85 -9.75 7.16
CA VAL A 110 4.46 -9.32 8.50
C VAL A 110 3.24 -8.42 8.40
N GLY A 111 2.21 -8.75 9.19
CA GLY A 111 0.93 -8.04 9.19
C GLY A 111 -0.07 -8.73 8.27
N THR A 112 -0.73 -7.95 7.41
CA THR A 112 -1.67 -8.50 6.43
C THR A 112 -0.93 -8.82 5.13
N ALA A 113 -1.41 -9.82 4.39
CA ALA A 113 -0.83 -10.23 3.12
C ALA A 113 -1.26 -9.30 1.96
N VAL A 114 -1.28 -7.99 2.18
CA VAL A 114 -1.74 -6.97 1.22
C VAL A 114 -0.72 -5.85 1.15
N VAL A 115 -0.01 -5.72 0.03
CA VAL A 115 0.92 -4.61 -0.17
C VAL A 115 0.13 -3.31 -0.36
N THR A 116 0.57 -2.27 0.32
CA THR A 116 0.04 -0.91 0.20
C THR A 116 1.17 0.11 0.07
N SER A 117 0.82 1.39 -0.05
CA SER A 117 1.81 2.49 -0.10
C SER A 117 2.65 2.63 1.18
N GLU A 118 2.21 2.09 2.31
CA GLU A 118 2.95 2.14 3.59
C GLU A 118 3.86 0.92 3.79
N THR A 119 3.70 -0.12 2.97
CA THR A 119 4.47 -1.35 3.10
C THR A 119 5.97 -1.11 2.97
N ARG A 120 6.73 -1.68 3.90
CA ARG A 120 8.19 -1.70 3.87
C ARG A 120 8.70 -2.97 3.22
N PHE A 121 9.50 -2.83 2.17
CA PHE A 121 10.20 -3.96 1.55
C PHE A 121 11.58 -4.14 2.17
N ILE A 122 11.90 -5.39 2.52
CA ILE A 122 13.24 -5.82 2.94
C ILE A 122 13.75 -6.79 1.87
N PHE A 123 15.00 -6.61 1.45
CA PHE A 123 15.60 -7.42 0.38
C PHE A 123 16.70 -8.31 0.94
N GLU A 124 16.62 -9.60 0.65
CA GLU A 124 17.61 -10.60 1.05
C GLU A 124 18.18 -11.29 -0.19
N PRO A 125 19.51 -11.51 -0.28
CA PRO A 125 20.08 -12.22 -1.42
C PRO A 125 19.60 -13.67 -1.46
N ARG A 126 19.30 -14.17 -2.66
CA ARG A 126 18.98 -15.58 -2.94
C ARG A 126 20.05 -16.18 -3.85
N ASP A 127 20.56 -17.35 -3.48
CA ASP A 127 21.31 -18.21 -4.40
C ASP A 127 20.32 -18.87 -5.39
N ASP A 128 20.66 -18.82 -6.68
CA ASP A 128 19.86 -19.35 -7.80
C ASP A 128 20.14 -20.86 -8.03
#